data_AF-A0A1G2QD31-F1
#
_entry.id   AF-A0A1G2QD31-F1
#
_cell.length_a   1.000
_cell.length_b   1.000
_cell.length_c   1.000
_cell.angle_alpha   90.00
_cell.angle_beta   90.00
_cell.angle_gamma   90.00
#
_symmetry.space_group_name_H-M   'P 1'
#
loop_
_entity.id
_entity.type
_entity.pdbx_description
1 polymer ?
#
loop_
_entity_poly.entity_id
_entity_poly.type
_entity_poly.pdbx_seq_one_letter_code
_entity_poly.pdbx_strand_id
1 'polypeptide(L)'
;MDKNTLTSEEQEQLNDYFTQVQAGEMAQIKDLIENCNSAYQFAKTHSTYIKDWEKTKQQSETKIKNGILPPGVSNNLYRAIIDTTDEVIQQKLERVRDAFQVKFGESIYNYLGPDGKTKKFFGIFG
;
A
#
# COMPACT_ATOMS: atom_id res chain seq x y z
N MET A 1 -7.95 32.22 -5.02
CA MET A 1 -7.29 31.07 -4.39
C MET A 1 -8.12 29.84 -4.72
N ASP A 2 -7.58 28.95 -5.53
CA ASP A 2 -8.23 27.67 -5.82
C ASP A 2 -8.42 26.91 -4.52
N LYS A 3 -9.67 26.52 -4.23
CA LYS A 3 -10.03 25.80 -3.00
C LYS A 3 -9.45 24.38 -2.91
N ASN A 4 -8.71 23.95 -3.93
CA ASN A 4 -8.17 22.59 -4.08
C ASN A 4 -6.64 22.52 -4.02
N THR A 5 -5.94 23.64 -3.80
CA THR A 5 -4.46 23.65 -3.77
C THR A 5 -3.97 23.60 -2.34
N LEU A 6 -2.99 22.73 -2.07
CA LEU A 6 -2.29 22.67 -0.78
C LEU A 6 -1.53 23.97 -0.54
N THR A 7 -1.44 24.39 0.71
CA THR A 7 -0.50 25.46 1.09
C THR A 7 0.95 24.96 1.00
N SER A 8 1.92 25.87 1.01
CA SER A 8 3.35 25.48 1.01
C SER A 8 3.72 24.62 2.22
N GLU A 9 3.14 24.91 3.39
CA GLU A 9 3.36 24.12 4.61
C GLU A 9 2.76 22.71 4.48
N GLU A 10 1.54 22.60 3.95
CA GLU A 10 0.91 21.29 3.72
C GLU A 10 1.65 20.48 2.66
N GLN A 11 2.22 21.14 1.65
CA GLN A 11 3.05 20.48 0.64
C GLN A 11 4.35 19.93 1.25
N GLU A 12 4.99 20.69 2.15
CA GLU A 12 6.16 20.23 2.89
C GLU A 12 5.82 19.03 3.77
N GLN A 13 4.73 19.10 4.53
CA GLN A 13 4.23 17.98 5.34
C GLN A 13 3.95 16.73 4.50
N LEU A 14 3.35 16.89 3.31
CA LEU A 14 3.10 15.77 2.40
C LEU A 14 4.40 15.14 1.88
N ASN A 15 5.40 15.96 1.54
CA ASN A 15 6.68 15.49 1.03
C ASN A 15 7.47 14.72 2.11
N ASP A 16 7.46 15.22 3.35
CA ASP A 16 8.08 14.56 4.49
C ASP A 16 7.40 13.22 4.77
N TYR A 17 6.06 13.22 4.78
CA TYR A 17 5.26 12.01 4.90
C TYR A 17 5.58 10.99 3.81
N PHE A 18 5.61 11.43 2.54
CA PHE A 18 5.95 10.56 1.40
C PHE A 18 7.31 9.91 1.58
N THR A 19 8.33 10.68 1.95
CA THR A 19 9.70 10.18 2.15
C THR A 19 9.74 9.11 3.25
N GLN A 20 9.05 9.35 4.37
CA GLN A 20 8.98 8.40 5.49
C GLN A 20 8.25 7.12 5.12
N VAL A 21 7.08 7.22 4.49
CA VAL A 21 6.30 6.05 4.06
C VAL A 21 7.09 5.26 3.03
N GLN A 22 7.65 5.91 2.00
CA GLN A 22 8.45 5.24 0.98
C GLN A 22 9.63 4.48 1.61
N ALA A 23 10.37 5.10 2.53
CA ALA A 23 11.48 4.44 3.22
C ALA A 23 11.02 3.22 4.04
N GLY A 24 9.91 3.35 4.78
CA GLY A 24 9.31 2.28 5.56
C GLY A 24 8.86 1.11 4.69
N GLU A 25 8.18 1.39 3.57
CA GLU A 25 7.74 0.35 2.63
C GLU A 25 8.93 -0.36 1.97
N MET A 26 10.00 0.35 1.63
CA MET A 26 11.20 -0.27 1.08
C MET A 26 11.92 -1.17 2.09
N ALA A 27 11.93 -0.80 3.37
CA ALA A 27 12.47 -1.65 4.42
C ALA A 27 11.69 -2.97 4.55
N GLN A 28 10.35 -2.92 4.47
CA GLN A 28 9.52 -4.12 4.49
C GLN A 28 9.76 -5.04 3.29
N ILE A 29 9.93 -4.47 2.09
CA ILE A 29 10.26 -5.26 0.89
C ILE A 29 11.60 -5.97 1.08
N LYS A 30 12.63 -5.24 1.54
CA LYS A 30 13.96 -5.79 1.78
C LYS A 30 13.89 -6.96 2.78
N ASP A 31 13.21 -6.77 3.89
CA ASP A 31 13.01 -7.81 4.91
C ASP A 31 12.31 -9.05 4.33
N LEU A 32 11.24 -8.85 3.54
CA LEU A 32 10.54 -9.93 2.86
C LEU A 32 11.47 -10.72 1.92
N ILE A 33 12.30 -10.02 1.14
CA ILE A 33 13.25 -10.63 0.19
C ILE A 33 14.31 -11.45 0.90
N GLU A 34 14.88 -10.90 1.97
CA GLU A 34 16.00 -11.51 2.69
C GLU A 34 15.54 -12.71 3.52
N ASN A 35 14.36 -12.61 4.17
CA ASN A 35 13.97 -13.55 5.20
C ASN A 35 12.87 -14.55 4.78
N CYS A 36 12.12 -14.30 3.70
CA CYS A 36 11.05 -15.21 3.27
C CYS A 36 11.51 -16.18 2.18
N ASN A 37 11.73 -17.45 2.54
CA ASN A 37 12.14 -18.50 1.60
C ASN A 37 10.99 -19.38 1.08
N SER A 38 9.75 -19.04 1.40
CA SER A 38 8.56 -19.77 0.94
C SER A 38 7.81 -18.94 -0.08
N ALA A 39 7.74 -19.40 -1.33
CA ALA A 39 6.99 -18.76 -2.41
C ALA A 39 5.53 -18.48 -2.01
N TYR A 40 4.86 -19.45 -1.39
CA TYR A 40 3.49 -19.26 -0.92
C TYR A 40 3.37 -18.14 0.12
N GLN A 41 4.25 -18.11 1.13
CA GLN A 41 4.20 -17.05 2.15
C GLN A 41 4.55 -15.69 1.57
N PHE A 42 5.51 -15.63 0.66
CA PHE A 42 5.90 -14.41 -0.04
C PHE A 42 4.71 -13.82 -0.82
N ALA A 43 4.03 -14.65 -1.62
CA ALA A 43 2.84 -14.26 -2.34
C ALA A 43 1.68 -13.88 -1.40
N LYS A 44 1.51 -14.62 -0.29
CA LYS A 44 0.52 -14.28 0.74
C LYS A 44 0.76 -12.89 1.32
N THR A 45 2.01 -12.52 1.57
CA THR A 45 2.38 -11.18 2.05
C THR A 45 1.99 -10.08 1.07
N HIS A 46 2.20 -10.28 -0.23
CA HIS A 46 1.69 -9.36 -1.27
C HIS A 46 0.17 -9.16 -1.15
N SER A 47 -0.60 -10.26 -1.00
CA SER A 47 -2.04 -10.18 -0.81
C SER A 47 -2.44 -9.45 0.48
N THR A 48 -1.67 -9.58 1.55
CA THR A 48 -1.92 -8.90 2.82
C THR A 48 -1.76 -7.39 2.65
N TYR A 49 -0.70 -6.93 1.98
CA TYR A 49 -0.48 -5.50 1.71
C TYR A 49 -1.65 -4.87 0.94
N ILE A 50 -2.20 -5.54 -0.07
CA ILE A 50 -3.39 -5.06 -0.79
C ILE A 50 -4.58 -4.91 0.16
N LYS A 51 -4.89 -5.97 0.93
CA LYS A 51 -6.07 -5.99 1.81
C LYS A 51 -5.98 -4.93 2.91
N ASP A 52 -4.80 -4.77 3.50
CA ASP A 52 -4.57 -3.79 4.56
C ASP A 52 -4.68 -2.37 4.02
N TRP A 53 -4.14 -2.11 2.82
CA TRP A 53 -4.28 -0.82 2.17
C TRP A 53 -5.73 -0.50 1.78
N GLU A 54 -6.43 -1.41 1.11
CA GLU A 54 -7.85 -1.23 0.73
C GLU A 54 -8.72 -0.90 1.95
N LYS A 55 -8.52 -1.63 3.06
CA LYS A 55 -9.21 -1.36 4.32
C LYS A 55 -8.87 0.02 4.88
N THR A 56 -7.59 0.39 4.88
CA THR A 56 -7.12 1.69 5.39
C THR A 56 -7.64 2.84 4.55
N LYS A 57 -7.61 2.71 3.22
CA LYS A 57 -8.15 3.67 2.27
C LYS A 57 -9.64 3.87 2.46
N GLN A 58 -10.41 2.77 2.52
CA GLN A 58 -11.86 2.83 2.75
C GLN A 58 -12.21 3.53 4.07
N GLN A 59 -11.46 3.24 5.15
CA GLN A 59 -11.65 3.89 6.44
C GLN A 59 -11.34 5.39 6.38
N SER A 60 -10.28 5.77 5.67
CA SER A 60 -9.85 7.16 5.51
C SER A 60 -10.84 7.97 4.65
N GLU A 61 -11.33 7.39 3.56
CA GLU A 61 -12.39 7.98 2.72
C GLU A 61 -13.70 8.15 3.50
N THR A 62 -14.07 7.16 4.32
CA THR A 62 -15.25 7.25 5.19
C THR A 62 -15.11 8.38 6.21
N LYS A 63 -13.92 8.54 6.81
CA LYS A 63 -13.62 9.66 7.72
C LYS A 63 -13.77 11.01 7.02
N ILE A 64 -13.22 11.17 5.81
CA ILE A 64 -13.38 12.38 4.99
C ILE A 64 -14.84 12.67 4.70
N LYS A 65 -15.62 11.66 4.27
CA LYS A 65 -17.05 11.81 3.98
C LYS A 65 -17.86 12.27 5.19
N ASN A 66 -17.46 11.83 6.38
CA ASN A 66 -18.11 12.19 7.64
C ASN A 66 -17.54 13.48 8.27
N GLY A 67 -16.60 14.17 7.61
CA GLY A 67 -15.96 15.38 8.15
C GLY A 67 -15.03 15.12 9.33
N ILE A 68 -14.61 13.87 9.55
CA ILE A 68 -13.68 13.49 10.63
C ILE A 68 -12.26 13.58 10.07
N LEU A 69 -11.53 14.63 10.46
CA LEU A 69 -10.16 14.86 10.02
C LEU A 69 -9.18 14.63 11.20
N PRO A 70 -7.95 14.16 10.93
CA PRO A 70 -6.89 14.19 11.92
C PRO A 70 -6.62 15.63 12.41
N PRO A 71 -6.18 15.82 13.66
CA PRO A 71 -5.81 17.13 14.17
C PRO A 71 -4.73 17.79 13.29
N GLY A 72 -4.93 19.06 12.94
CA GLY A 72 -3.97 19.82 12.12
C GLY A 72 -3.93 19.45 10.63
N VAL A 73 -4.81 18.56 10.16
CA VAL A 73 -4.82 18.12 8.76
C VAL A 73 -6.07 18.65 8.06
N SER A 74 -5.90 19.40 6.97
CA SER A 74 -7.02 19.83 6.13
C SER A 74 -7.59 18.67 5.32
N ASN A 75 -8.81 18.81 4.82
CA ASN A 75 -9.42 17.80 3.93
C ASN A 75 -8.55 17.58 2.67
N ASN A 76 -7.98 18.65 2.10
CA ASN A 76 -7.14 18.56 0.92
C ASN A 76 -5.83 17.83 1.21
N LEU A 77 -5.17 18.16 2.32
CA LEU A 77 -3.97 17.45 2.76
C LEU A 77 -4.26 15.98 3.03
N TYR A 78 -5.39 15.67 3.70
CA TYR A 78 -5.71 14.27 4.00
C TYR A 78 -5.99 13.45 2.74
N ARG A 79 -6.65 14.03 1.73
CA ARG A 79 -6.82 13.39 0.42
C ARG A 79 -5.48 13.17 -0.28
N ALA A 80 -4.63 14.18 -0.30
CA ALA A 80 -3.31 14.07 -0.92
C ALA A 80 -2.45 13.00 -0.24
N ILE A 81 -2.55 12.84 1.08
CA ILE A 81 -1.92 11.75 1.84
C ILE A 81 -2.44 10.38 1.37
N ILE A 82 -3.76 10.22 1.20
CA ILE A 82 -4.34 8.96 0.72
C ILE A 82 -3.85 8.63 -0.69
N ASP A 83 -3.88 9.60 -1.59
CA ASP A 83 -3.48 9.42 -3.00
C ASP A 83 -1.99 9.08 -3.09
N THR A 84 -1.15 9.81 -2.34
CA THR A 84 0.29 9.57 -2.27
C THR A 84 0.61 8.19 -1.72
N THR A 85 -0.08 7.74 -0.67
CA THR A 85 0.10 6.39 -0.12
C THR A 85 -0.38 5.32 -1.09
N ASP A 86 -1.45 5.57 -1.87
CA ASP A 86 -1.89 4.66 -2.92
C ASP A 86 -0.76 4.41 -3.92
N GLU A 87 -0.11 5.48 -4.41
CA GLU A 87 1.02 5.39 -5.33
C GLU A 87 2.20 4.61 -4.74
N VAL A 88 2.57 4.90 -3.47
CA VAL A 88 3.65 4.17 -2.80
C VAL A 88 3.32 2.69 -2.65
N ILE A 89 2.09 2.35 -2.30
CA ILE A 89 1.66 0.95 -2.17
C ILE A 89 1.64 0.25 -3.53
N GLN A 90 1.21 0.91 -4.62
CA GLN A 90 1.30 0.32 -5.97
C GLN A 90 2.76 0.01 -6.34
N GLN A 91 3.68 0.95 -6.11
CA GLN A 91 5.11 0.74 -6.34
C GLN A 91 5.68 -0.39 -5.47
N LYS A 92 5.25 -0.48 -4.20
CA LYS A 92 5.63 -1.57 -3.30
C LYS A 92 5.19 -2.91 -3.87
N LEU A 93 3.93 -3.03 -4.29
CA LEU A 93 3.37 -4.27 -4.82
C LEU A 93 4.09 -4.71 -6.09
N GLU A 94 4.39 -3.77 -7.01
CA GLU A 94 5.19 -4.04 -8.20
C GLU A 94 6.57 -4.61 -7.85
N ARG A 95 7.30 -3.94 -6.94
CA ARG A 95 8.63 -4.41 -6.49
C ARG A 95 8.58 -5.78 -5.81
N VAL A 96 7.54 -6.06 -5.03
CA VAL A 96 7.32 -7.38 -4.42
C VAL A 96 7.12 -8.44 -5.49
N ARG A 97 6.35 -8.15 -6.55
CA ARG A 97 6.16 -9.08 -7.68
C ARG A 97 7.46 -9.35 -8.43
N ASP A 98 8.23 -8.31 -8.73
CA ASP A 98 9.49 -8.44 -9.46
C ASP A 98 10.51 -9.24 -8.63
N ALA A 99 10.63 -8.91 -7.34
CA ALA A 99 11.51 -9.62 -6.43
C ALA A 99 11.12 -11.08 -6.26
N PHE A 100 9.81 -11.38 -6.23
CA PHE A 100 9.31 -12.75 -6.23
C PHE A 100 9.79 -13.51 -7.46
N GLN A 101 9.61 -12.93 -8.65
CA GLN A 101 10.01 -13.57 -9.91
C GLN A 101 11.51 -13.81 -9.96
N VAL A 102 12.33 -12.85 -9.51
CA VAL A 102 13.79 -13.00 -9.45
C VAL A 102 14.19 -14.10 -8.46
N LYS A 103 13.54 -14.17 -7.29
CA LYS A 103 13.93 -15.10 -6.22
C LYS A 103 13.50 -16.55 -6.48
N PHE A 104 12.30 -16.76 -7.03
CA PHE A 104 11.72 -18.09 -7.21
C PHE A 104 11.71 -18.58 -8.67
N GLY A 105 11.99 -17.70 -9.63
CA GLY A 105 12.04 -18.07 -11.06
C GLY A 105 10.67 -18.34 -11.69
N GLU A 106 9.58 -17.93 -11.04
CA GLU A 106 8.22 -18.16 -11.51
C GLU A 106 7.31 -16.94 -11.27
N SER A 107 6.12 -16.96 -11.88
CA SER A 107 5.15 -15.88 -11.73
C SER A 107 4.43 -15.95 -10.38
N ILE A 108 4.38 -14.83 -9.67
CA ILE A 108 3.61 -14.70 -8.42
C ILE A 108 2.10 -14.98 -8.61
N TYR A 109 1.58 -14.82 -9.83
CA TYR A 109 0.20 -15.15 -10.20
C TYR A 109 -0.10 -16.66 -10.25
N ASN A 110 0.92 -17.51 -10.10
CA ASN A 110 0.71 -18.93 -9.79
C ASN A 110 -0.06 -19.07 -8.46
N TYR A 111 0.22 -18.18 -7.51
CA TYR A 111 -0.34 -18.15 -6.15
C TYR A 111 -1.48 -17.14 -5.96
N LEU A 112 -1.51 -16.09 -6.79
CA LEU A 112 -2.44 -14.97 -6.68
C LEU A 112 -3.49 -14.96 -7.79
N GLY A 113 -4.69 -14.48 -7.46
CA GLY A 113 -5.73 -14.15 -8.44
C GLY A 113 -5.37 -12.92 -9.28
N PRO A 114 -6.21 -12.58 -10.28
CA PRO A 114 -6.00 -11.41 -11.12
C PRO A 114 -6.05 -10.08 -10.34
N ASP A 115 -6.66 -10.09 -9.15
CA ASP A 115 -6.72 -8.97 -8.21
C ASP A 115 -5.46 -8.86 -7.31
N GLY A 116 -4.45 -9.71 -7.52
CA GLY A 116 -3.23 -9.74 -6.71
C GLY A 116 -3.43 -10.32 -5.30
N LYS A 117 -4.62 -10.83 -4.98
CA LYS A 117 -4.92 -11.47 -3.69
C LYS A 117 -4.74 -12.97 -3.79
N THR A 118 -4.51 -13.64 -2.67
CA THR A 118 -4.43 -15.11 -2.63
C THR A 118 -5.66 -15.73 -3.28
N LYS A 119 -5.48 -16.65 -4.24
CA LYS A 119 -6.60 -17.38 -4.83
C LYS A 119 -7.41 -18.01 -3.70
N LYS A 120 -8.70 -17.66 -3.60
CA LYS A 120 -9.62 -18.46 -2.79
C LYS A 120 -9.70 -19.82 -3.48
N PHE A 121 -8.94 -20.80 -2.99
CA PHE A 121 -9.30 -22.18 -3.26
C PHE A 121 -10.70 -22.35 -2.69
N PHE A 122 -11.67 -22.66 -3.56
CA PHE A 122 -13.04 -22.98 -3.15
C PHE A 122 -13.01 -24.25 -2.30
N GLY A 123 -12.80 -24.08 -1.00
CA GLY A 123 -12.74 -25.16 -0.03
C GLY A 123 -11.56 -25.00 0.92
N ILE A 124 -11.87 -24.94 2.21
CA ILE A 124 -10.98 -24.97 3.36
C ILE A 124 -10.44 -23.57 3.75
N PHE A 125 -10.60 -23.24 5.04
CA PHE A 125 -10.34 -21.97 5.74
C PHE A 125 -11.48 -20.95 5.71
N GLY A 126 -12.53 -21.29 6.45
CA GLY A 126 -13.26 -20.32 7.27
C GLY A 126 -12.52 -20.02 8.57
#